data_AF-A0A6P9EM58-F1
#
_entry.id   AF-A0A6P9EM58-F1
#
_cell.length_a   1.000
_cell.length_b   1.000
_cell.length_c   1.000
_cell.angle_alpha   90.00
_cell.angle_beta   90.00
_cell.angle_gamma   90.00
#
_symmetry.space_group_name_H-M   'P 1'
#
loop_
_entity.id
_entity.type
_entity.pdbx_description
1 polymer ?
#
loop_
_entity_poly.entity_id
_entity_poly.type
_entity_poly.pdbx_seq_one_letter_code
_entity_poly.pdbx_strand_id
1 'polypeptide(L)'
;MWRQDLESGVLVEATTEMIGKLNKERDTALHETVRHNHIEVVQQLLMEVDPEFSFGANVAGETPLYLAAERHFPDLVSEILNKFKYPACDGPLGRTALHAAAFWGDEGMTKNISERYGRALCKQADQNGWTPLHMAALYMNNIKPTKLMLEFDREVAYMKDAEGRTALHIAAHCNHSSVTGDYIKVSGLLRSG
;
A
#
# COMPACT_ATOMS: atom_id res chain seq x y z
N MET A 1 25.91 -9.16 36.30
CA MET A 1 25.49 -7.92 35.62
C MET A 1 26.24 -7.74 34.29
N TRP A 2 27.56 -7.50 34.26
CA TRP A 2 28.25 -7.15 33.00
C TRP A 2 28.30 -8.24 31.90
N ARG A 3 28.23 -9.54 32.23
CA ARG A 3 28.15 -10.61 31.22
C ARG A 3 26.78 -10.76 30.57
N GLN A 4 25.71 -10.54 31.32
CA GLN A 4 24.33 -10.64 30.82
C GLN A 4 24.01 -9.50 29.84
N ASP A 5 24.55 -8.31 30.08
CA ASP A 5 24.37 -7.15 29.20
C ASP A 5 25.18 -7.27 27.89
N LEU A 6 26.33 -7.96 27.92
CA LEU A 6 27.11 -8.28 26.73
C LEU A 6 26.45 -9.40 25.90
N GLU A 7 25.94 -10.44 26.56
CA GLU A 7 25.22 -11.54 25.89
C GLU A 7 23.91 -11.05 25.27
N SER A 8 23.17 -10.15 25.93
CA SER A 8 21.96 -9.55 25.37
C SER A 8 22.28 -8.64 24.19
N GLY A 9 23.36 -7.84 24.27
CA GLY A 9 23.81 -7.00 23.15
C GLY A 9 24.20 -7.82 21.91
N VAL A 10 25.01 -8.87 22.10
CA VAL A 10 25.41 -9.78 21.01
C VAL A 10 24.21 -10.53 20.41
N LEU A 11 23.25 -10.94 21.25
CA LEU A 11 22.03 -11.60 20.78
C LEU A 11 21.15 -10.65 19.96
N VAL A 12 21.01 -9.39 20.37
CA VAL A 12 20.25 -8.36 19.63
C VAL A 12 20.91 -8.08 18.29
N GLU A 13 22.25 -7.97 18.22
CA GLU A 13 22.98 -7.79 16.97
C GLU A 13 22.79 -8.99 16.03
N ALA A 14 22.94 -10.22 16.53
CA ALA A 14 22.73 -11.42 15.74
C ALA A 14 21.27 -11.56 15.25
N THR A 15 20.30 -11.19 16.09
CA THR A 15 18.87 -11.21 15.75
C THR A 15 18.54 -10.18 14.68
N THR A 16 19.09 -8.97 14.80
CA THR A 16 18.98 -7.91 13.78
C THR A 16 19.61 -8.35 12.46
N GLU A 17 20.77 -9.02 12.51
CA GLU A 17 21.43 -9.55 11.32
C GLU A 17 20.56 -10.60 10.62
N MET A 18 19.94 -11.52 11.38
CA MET A 18 19.07 -12.57 10.84
C MET A 18 17.80 -12.02 10.20
N ILE A 19 17.17 -11.02 10.82
CA ILE A 19 15.96 -10.36 10.30
C ILE A 19 16.19 -9.80 8.88
N GLY A 20 17.38 -9.25 8.64
CA GLY A 20 17.76 -8.69 7.35
C GLY A 20 18.29 -9.69 6.33
N LYS A 21 18.47 -10.98 6.68
CA LYS A 21 18.93 -11.98 5.73
C LYS A 21 17.85 -12.26 4.67
N LEU A 22 18.34 -12.50 3.47
CA LEU A 22 17.54 -12.74 2.28
C LEU A 22 17.62 -14.22 1.90
N ASN A 23 16.48 -14.83 1.57
CA ASN A 23 16.43 -16.13 0.91
C ASN A 23 16.80 -15.97 -0.60
N LYS A 24 16.64 -17.05 -1.40
CA LYS A 24 16.93 -17.01 -2.85
C LYS A 24 16.02 -16.08 -3.65
N GLU A 25 14.81 -15.86 -3.17
CA GLU A 25 13.81 -14.96 -3.76
C GLU A 25 13.97 -13.52 -3.26
N ARG A 26 15.01 -13.26 -2.46
CA ARG A 26 15.23 -12.00 -1.75
C ARG A 26 14.11 -11.63 -0.78
N ASP A 27 13.40 -12.63 -0.28
CA ASP A 27 12.46 -12.45 0.82
C ASP A 27 13.24 -12.40 2.15
N THR A 28 12.90 -11.42 2.98
CA THR A 28 13.25 -11.42 4.41
C THR A 28 12.26 -12.28 5.19
N ALA A 29 12.53 -12.54 6.47
CA ALA A 29 11.57 -13.21 7.36
C ALA A 29 10.20 -12.50 7.38
N LEU A 30 10.17 -11.16 7.27
CA LEU A 30 8.92 -10.40 7.22
C LEU A 30 8.12 -10.64 5.92
N HIS A 31 8.79 -10.84 4.77
CA HIS A 31 8.08 -11.20 3.54
C HIS A 31 7.37 -12.55 3.70
N GLU A 32 8.09 -13.55 4.22
CA GLU A 32 7.56 -14.91 4.39
C GLU A 32 6.37 -14.95 5.36
N THR A 33 6.45 -14.25 6.49
CA THR A 33 5.36 -14.23 7.47
C THR A 33 4.12 -13.49 6.95
N VAL A 34 4.32 -12.38 6.22
CA VAL A 34 3.23 -11.66 5.57
C VAL A 34 2.58 -12.50 4.46
N ARG A 35 3.38 -13.18 3.63
CA ARG A 35 2.90 -14.04 2.53
C ARG A 35 1.93 -15.11 3.03
N HIS A 36 2.19 -15.65 4.21
CA HIS A 36 1.39 -16.72 4.83
C HIS A 36 0.39 -16.22 5.89
N ASN A 37 0.24 -14.91 6.07
CA ASN A 37 -0.65 -14.29 7.06
C ASN A 37 -0.42 -14.73 8.52
N HIS A 38 0.85 -14.91 8.91
CA HIS A 38 1.22 -15.32 10.27
C HIS A 38 1.32 -14.09 11.21
N ILE A 39 0.17 -13.50 11.57
CA ILE A 39 0.07 -12.25 12.34
C ILE A 39 0.89 -12.27 13.65
N GLU A 40 0.85 -13.36 14.41
CA GLU A 40 1.57 -13.46 15.68
C GLU A 40 3.09 -13.40 15.47
N VAL A 41 3.58 -14.03 14.39
CA VAL A 41 5.02 -14.00 14.05
C VAL A 41 5.42 -12.63 13.51
N VAL A 42 4.54 -11.98 12.74
CA VAL A 42 4.76 -10.58 12.33
C VAL A 42 4.92 -9.70 13.57
N GLN A 43 4.00 -9.75 14.53
CA GLN A 43 4.09 -8.95 15.75
C GLN A 43 5.39 -9.21 16.53
N GLN A 44 5.79 -10.48 16.68
CA GLN A 44 7.07 -10.82 17.33
C GLN A 44 8.27 -10.25 16.58
N LEU A 45 8.33 -10.41 15.25
CA LEU A 45 9.42 -9.84 14.46
C LEU A 45 9.45 -8.32 14.57
N LEU A 46 8.31 -7.65 14.45
CA LEU A 46 8.22 -6.20 14.54
C LEU A 46 8.61 -5.66 15.93
N MET A 47 8.51 -6.43 17.01
CA MET A 47 9.02 -5.99 18.33
C MET A 47 10.54 -5.85 18.34
N GLU A 48 11.25 -6.76 17.69
CA GLU A 48 12.72 -6.85 17.71
C GLU A 48 13.40 -5.97 16.64
N VAL A 49 12.67 -5.55 15.60
CA VAL A 49 13.21 -4.75 14.49
C VAL A 49 13.34 -3.27 14.87
N ASP A 50 14.42 -2.60 14.47
CA ASP A 50 14.52 -1.14 14.56
C ASP A 50 13.44 -0.46 13.67
N PRO A 51 12.62 0.48 14.18
CA PRO A 51 11.66 1.24 13.36
C PRO A 51 12.25 1.98 12.14
N GLU A 52 13.56 2.18 12.08
CA GLU A 52 14.27 2.76 10.92
C GLU A 52 14.78 1.70 9.93
N PHE A 53 14.65 0.41 10.26
CA PHE A 53 15.00 -0.68 9.35
C PHE A 53 14.08 -0.68 8.12
N SER A 54 14.68 -0.80 6.94
CA SER A 54 13.96 -0.80 5.67
C SER A 54 13.92 -2.20 5.06
N PHE A 55 12.71 -2.71 4.87
CA PHE A 55 12.47 -3.93 4.09
C PHE A 55 12.27 -3.59 2.62
N GLY A 56 13.33 -3.77 1.83
CA GLY A 56 13.29 -3.59 0.38
C GLY A 56 12.51 -4.68 -0.33
N ALA A 57 12.28 -4.48 -1.63
CA ALA A 57 11.54 -5.42 -2.46
C ALA A 57 12.30 -6.74 -2.72
N ASN A 58 11.53 -7.82 -2.82
CA ASN A 58 12.02 -9.14 -3.22
C ASN A 58 12.27 -9.22 -4.75
N VAL A 59 12.59 -10.41 -5.28
CA VAL A 59 12.85 -10.63 -6.72
C VAL A 59 11.62 -10.32 -7.58
N ALA A 60 10.40 -10.52 -7.06
CA ALA A 60 9.16 -10.18 -7.75
C ALA A 60 8.83 -8.68 -7.69
N GLY A 61 9.65 -7.87 -7.01
CA GLY A 61 9.42 -6.44 -6.83
C GLY A 61 8.39 -6.12 -5.75
N GLU A 62 8.11 -7.06 -4.85
CA GLU A 62 7.12 -6.92 -3.79
C GLU A 62 7.81 -6.51 -2.48
N THR A 63 7.36 -5.44 -1.83
CA THR A 63 7.72 -5.15 -0.42
C THR A 63 6.73 -5.82 0.54
N PRO A 64 7.04 -5.95 1.84
CA PRO A 64 6.10 -6.54 2.80
C PRO A 64 4.79 -5.75 2.92
N LEU A 65 4.84 -4.41 2.88
CA LEU A 65 3.62 -3.60 2.90
C LEU A 65 2.79 -3.80 1.63
N TYR A 66 3.44 -3.88 0.46
CA TYR A 66 2.73 -4.20 -0.78
C TYR A 66 2.10 -5.59 -0.71
N LEU A 67 2.83 -6.62 -0.28
CA LEU A 67 2.32 -7.99 -0.12
C LEU A 67 1.10 -8.05 0.80
N ALA A 68 1.15 -7.40 1.97
CA ALA A 68 0.02 -7.34 2.88
C ALA A 68 -1.21 -6.69 2.22
N ALA A 69 -0.99 -5.65 1.41
CA ALA A 69 -2.07 -4.96 0.72
C ALA A 69 -2.62 -5.75 -0.47
N GLU A 70 -1.75 -6.37 -1.27
CA GLU A 70 -2.10 -7.17 -2.44
C GLU A 70 -2.90 -8.42 -2.04
N ARG A 71 -2.56 -9.03 -0.92
CA ARG A 71 -3.25 -10.22 -0.40
C ARG A 71 -4.49 -9.92 0.43
N HIS A 72 -4.85 -8.64 0.55
CA HIS A 72 -5.97 -8.13 1.34
C HIS A 72 -5.90 -8.57 2.82
N PHE A 73 -4.78 -8.23 3.48
CA PHE A 73 -4.57 -8.42 4.93
C PHE A 73 -4.53 -7.06 5.67
N PRO A 74 -5.68 -6.41 5.95
CA PRO A 74 -5.74 -5.10 6.59
C PRO A 74 -5.04 -5.03 7.96
N ASP A 75 -5.10 -6.12 8.73
CA ASP A 75 -4.46 -6.21 10.05
C ASP A 75 -2.93 -6.13 9.91
N LEU A 76 -2.35 -6.88 8.97
CA LEU A 76 -0.90 -6.81 8.71
C LEU A 76 -0.48 -5.43 8.16
N VAL A 77 -1.30 -4.82 7.29
CA VAL A 77 -1.05 -3.44 6.84
C VAL A 77 -0.99 -2.50 8.04
N SER A 78 -1.91 -2.65 8.99
CA SER A 78 -1.96 -1.82 10.19
C SER A 78 -0.75 -2.06 11.09
N GLU A 79 -0.35 -3.30 11.34
CA GLU A 79 0.85 -3.64 12.12
C GLU A 79 2.13 -3.03 11.52
N ILE A 80 2.33 -3.19 10.20
CA ILE A 80 3.51 -2.66 9.50
C ILE A 80 3.53 -1.12 9.58
N LEU A 81 2.39 -0.45 9.34
CA LEU A 81 2.29 1.01 9.41
C LEU A 81 2.40 1.56 10.84
N ASN A 82 2.05 0.76 11.86
CA ASN A 82 2.24 1.13 13.26
C ASN A 82 3.71 1.05 13.66
N LYS A 83 4.46 0.06 13.16
CA LYS A 83 5.88 -0.10 13.47
C LYS A 83 6.78 0.91 12.74
N PHE A 84 6.56 1.11 11.45
CA PHE A 84 7.47 1.88 10.60
C PHE A 84 6.90 3.23 10.21
N LYS A 85 7.73 4.28 10.28
CA LYS A 85 7.27 5.63 9.92
C LYS A 85 6.97 5.78 8.43
N TYR A 86 7.79 5.20 7.56
CA TYR A 86 7.63 5.21 6.10
C TYR A 86 8.20 3.91 5.50
N PRO A 87 7.56 2.74 5.70
CA PRO A 87 8.05 1.49 5.12
C PRO A 87 8.05 1.58 3.58
N ALA A 88 8.85 0.76 2.90
CA ALA A 88 8.78 0.70 1.44
C ALA A 88 7.40 0.17 1.00
N CYS A 89 6.76 0.82 0.05
CA CYS A 89 5.38 0.50 -0.38
C CYS A 89 5.29 0.10 -1.86
N ASP A 90 6.43 -0.04 -2.52
CA ASP A 90 6.52 -0.39 -3.94
C ASP A 90 6.15 -1.85 -4.19
N GLY A 91 5.63 -2.09 -5.38
CA GLY A 91 5.19 -3.38 -5.88
C GLY A 91 5.63 -3.62 -7.33
N PRO A 92 5.34 -4.81 -7.87
CA PRO A 92 5.59 -5.16 -9.26
C PRO A 92 4.94 -4.16 -10.23
N LEU A 93 5.59 -3.97 -11.38
CA LEU A 93 5.11 -3.12 -12.47
C LEU A 93 4.88 -1.64 -12.07
N GLY A 94 5.60 -1.15 -11.07
CA GLY A 94 5.46 0.23 -10.58
C GLY A 94 4.20 0.48 -9.76
N ARG A 95 3.44 -0.59 -9.43
CA ARG A 95 2.32 -0.49 -8.51
C ARG A 95 2.82 -0.21 -7.11
N THR A 96 1.91 0.26 -6.25
CA THR A 96 2.20 0.53 -4.84
C THR A 96 1.15 -0.17 -3.97
N ALA A 97 1.39 -0.24 -2.66
CA ALA A 97 0.42 -0.76 -1.71
C ALA A 97 -0.92 -0.01 -1.80
N LEU A 98 -0.91 1.28 -2.18
CA LEU A 98 -2.14 2.05 -2.40
C LEU A 98 -2.91 1.60 -3.65
N HIS A 99 -2.23 1.17 -4.72
CA HIS A 99 -2.89 0.55 -5.87
C HIS A 99 -3.61 -0.74 -5.46
N ALA A 100 -2.96 -1.57 -4.64
CA ALA A 100 -3.56 -2.81 -4.13
C ALA A 100 -4.76 -2.54 -3.20
N ALA A 101 -4.66 -1.59 -2.27
CA ALA A 101 -5.78 -1.20 -1.42
C ALA A 101 -6.97 -0.66 -2.22
N ALA A 102 -6.69 0.16 -3.24
CA ALA A 102 -7.71 0.72 -4.13
C ALA A 102 -8.38 -0.34 -5.01
N PHE A 103 -7.62 -1.35 -5.46
CA PHE A 103 -8.12 -2.53 -6.16
C PHE A 103 -9.16 -3.28 -5.32
N TRP A 104 -8.83 -3.55 -4.05
CA TRP A 104 -9.72 -4.27 -3.12
C TRP A 104 -10.93 -3.46 -2.66
N GLY A 105 -10.97 -2.16 -2.92
CA GLY A 105 -12.05 -1.31 -2.44
C GLY A 105 -11.99 -1.06 -0.92
N ASP A 106 -10.85 -1.36 -0.27
CA ASP A 106 -10.72 -1.33 1.18
C ASP A 106 -10.51 0.10 1.68
N GLU A 107 -11.53 0.64 2.34
CA GLU A 107 -11.53 2.00 2.90
C GLU A 107 -10.43 2.19 3.95
N GLY A 108 -10.25 1.22 4.84
CA GLY A 108 -9.32 1.32 5.97
C GLY A 108 -7.88 1.30 5.48
N MET A 109 -7.54 0.36 4.61
CA MET A 109 -6.21 0.29 4.00
C MET A 109 -5.92 1.53 3.15
N THR A 110 -6.87 1.97 2.32
CA THR A 110 -6.71 3.17 1.49
C THR A 110 -6.44 4.39 2.35
N LYS A 111 -7.21 4.57 3.44
CA LYS A 111 -7.03 5.66 4.37
C LYS A 111 -5.67 5.60 5.08
N ASN A 112 -5.35 4.47 5.71
CA ASN A 112 -4.12 4.29 6.48
C ASN A 112 -2.88 4.53 5.62
N ILE A 113 -2.85 4.01 4.39
CA ILE A 113 -1.74 4.20 3.45
C ILE A 113 -1.71 5.65 2.94
N SER A 114 -2.86 6.24 2.56
CA SER A 114 -2.88 7.63 2.06
C SER A 114 -2.45 8.65 3.11
N GLU A 115 -2.89 8.49 4.37
CA GLU A 115 -2.47 9.34 5.49
C GLU A 115 -0.98 9.21 5.79
N ARG A 116 -0.42 8.01 5.61
CA ARG A 116 1.00 7.74 5.83
C ARG A 116 1.89 8.43 4.80
N TYR A 117 1.60 8.30 3.51
CA TYR A 117 2.51 8.76 2.42
C TYR A 117 2.08 10.05 1.75
N GLY A 118 0.84 10.50 1.99
CA GLY A 118 0.33 11.75 1.47
C GLY A 118 -0.02 11.73 -0.02
N ARG A 119 -0.23 12.93 -0.57
CA ARG A 119 -0.78 13.15 -1.93
C ARG A 119 0.08 12.60 -3.05
N ALA A 120 1.40 12.55 -2.86
CA ALA A 120 2.33 12.06 -3.87
C ALA A 120 2.01 10.60 -4.25
N LEU A 121 1.68 9.76 -3.26
CA LEU A 121 1.36 8.36 -3.50
C LEU A 121 0.04 8.18 -4.27
N CYS A 122 -0.97 9.03 -4.02
CA CYS A 122 -2.23 9.02 -4.76
C CYS A 122 -2.04 9.36 -6.26
N LYS A 123 -0.98 10.10 -6.60
CA LYS A 123 -0.62 10.49 -7.97
C LYS A 123 0.41 9.57 -8.62
N GLN A 124 1.00 8.64 -7.87
CA GLN A 124 1.98 7.72 -8.41
C GLN A 124 1.27 6.78 -9.40
N ALA A 125 1.74 6.78 -10.64
CA ALA A 125 1.22 5.94 -11.68
C ALA A 125 2.09 4.68 -11.83
N ASP A 126 1.45 3.54 -12.08
CA ASP A 126 2.14 2.31 -12.46
C ASP A 126 2.69 2.40 -13.90
N GLN A 127 3.31 1.32 -14.39
CA GLN A 127 3.90 1.28 -15.73
C GLN A 127 2.91 1.50 -16.88
N ASN A 128 1.60 1.35 -16.66
CA ASN A 128 0.55 1.64 -17.65
C ASN A 128 -0.02 3.06 -17.50
N GLY A 129 0.56 3.88 -16.62
CA GLY A 129 0.02 5.20 -16.28
C GLY A 129 -1.18 5.14 -15.33
N TRP A 130 -1.52 3.97 -14.79
CA TRP A 130 -2.66 3.84 -13.89
C TRP A 130 -2.30 4.36 -12.51
N THR A 131 -3.07 5.31 -12.00
CA THR A 131 -3.02 5.72 -10.59
C THR A 131 -3.89 4.79 -9.73
N PRO A 132 -3.79 4.84 -8.39
CA PRO A 132 -4.71 4.09 -7.52
C PRO A 132 -6.20 4.40 -7.79
N LEU A 133 -6.52 5.62 -8.23
CA LEU A 133 -7.89 5.97 -8.61
C LEU A 133 -8.37 5.22 -9.87
N HIS A 134 -7.49 4.95 -10.84
CA HIS A 134 -7.82 4.11 -11.99
C HIS A 134 -8.13 2.67 -11.56
N MET A 135 -7.36 2.12 -10.61
CA MET A 135 -7.63 0.80 -10.03
C MET A 135 -8.98 0.75 -9.31
N ALA A 136 -9.31 1.77 -8.51
CA ALA A 136 -10.61 1.84 -7.84
C ALA A 136 -11.79 1.93 -8.83
N ALA A 137 -11.60 2.55 -10.00
CA ALA A 137 -12.63 2.65 -11.03
C ALA A 137 -12.94 1.31 -11.73
N LEU A 138 -12.02 0.34 -11.69
CA LEU A 138 -12.13 -0.96 -12.37
C LEU A 138 -13.13 -1.91 -11.71
N TYR A 139 -13.49 -1.70 -10.44
CA TYR A 139 -14.39 -2.58 -9.70
C TYR A 139 -15.63 -1.86 -9.20
N MET A 140 -16.75 -2.56 -9.26
CA MET A 140 -18.03 -2.03 -8.82
C MET A 140 -18.03 -1.82 -7.30
N ASN A 141 -18.60 -0.71 -6.84
CA ASN A 141 -18.77 -0.36 -5.41
C ASN A 141 -17.53 0.11 -4.64
N ASN A 142 -16.41 0.43 -5.29
CA ASN A 142 -15.25 1.06 -4.65
C ASN A 142 -15.47 2.57 -4.36
N ILE A 143 -16.67 2.91 -3.87
CA ILE A 143 -17.14 4.28 -3.61
C ILE A 143 -16.30 4.95 -2.54
N LYS A 144 -16.01 4.25 -1.45
CA LYS A 144 -15.34 4.85 -0.30
C LYS A 144 -13.86 5.19 -0.59
N PRO A 145 -13.04 4.28 -1.14
CA PRO A 145 -11.68 4.64 -1.57
C PRO A 145 -11.67 5.73 -2.64
N THR A 146 -12.62 5.72 -3.58
CA THR A 146 -12.75 6.76 -4.60
C THR A 146 -12.95 8.13 -3.96
N LYS A 147 -13.95 8.25 -3.06
CA LYS A 147 -14.21 9.50 -2.34
C LYS A 147 -13.00 9.95 -1.52
N LEU A 148 -12.42 9.05 -0.75
CA LEU A 148 -11.24 9.35 0.07
C LEU A 148 -10.10 9.92 -0.77
N MET A 149 -9.74 9.26 -1.87
CA MET A 149 -8.66 9.74 -2.75
C MET A 149 -8.98 11.09 -3.41
N LEU A 150 -10.23 11.29 -3.84
CA LEU A 150 -10.68 12.55 -4.43
C LEU A 150 -10.72 13.71 -3.42
N GLU A 151 -11.08 13.43 -2.17
CA GLU A 151 -11.01 14.39 -1.06
C GLU A 151 -9.56 14.73 -0.71
N PHE A 152 -8.68 13.73 -0.76
CA PHE A 152 -7.26 13.90 -0.45
C PHE A 152 -6.55 14.76 -1.51
N ASP A 153 -6.81 14.50 -2.79
CA ASP A 153 -6.28 15.28 -3.91
C ASP A 153 -7.19 15.22 -5.15
N ARG A 154 -7.95 16.28 -5.39
CA ARG A 154 -8.89 16.37 -6.53
C ARG A 154 -8.21 16.28 -7.89
N GLU A 155 -6.92 16.60 -7.99
CA GLU A 155 -6.18 16.55 -9.26
C GLU A 155 -6.08 15.13 -9.80
N VAL A 156 -6.14 14.11 -8.94
CA VAL A 156 -6.06 12.70 -9.37
C VAL A 156 -7.21 12.30 -10.29
N ALA A 157 -8.35 13.01 -10.22
CA ALA A 157 -9.50 12.80 -11.11
C ALA A 157 -9.20 13.10 -12.59
N TYR A 158 -8.24 13.98 -12.85
CA TYR A 158 -7.89 14.47 -14.19
C TYR A 158 -6.65 13.78 -14.77
N MET A 159 -5.95 12.97 -13.98
CA MET A 159 -4.82 12.20 -14.44
C MET A 159 -5.26 11.17 -15.48
N LYS A 160 -4.41 10.98 -16.49
CA LYS A 160 -4.66 10.07 -17.60
C LYS A 160 -3.67 8.91 -17.56
N ASP A 161 -4.16 7.73 -17.88
CA ASP A 161 -3.33 6.57 -18.18
C ASP A 161 -2.58 6.71 -19.52
N ALA A 162 -1.79 5.70 -19.88
CA ALA A 162 -1.03 5.67 -21.13
C ALA A 162 -1.91 5.74 -22.39
N GLU A 163 -3.17 5.34 -22.31
CA GLU A 163 -4.16 5.46 -23.40
C GLU A 163 -4.93 6.79 -23.39
N GLY A 164 -4.59 7.71 -22.47
CA GLY A 164 -5.25 9.00 -22.35
C GLY A 164 -6.59 8.97 -21.61
N ARG A 165 -6.94 7.85 -20.96
CA ARG A 165 -8.18 7.66 -20.21
C ARG A 165 -8.00 8.12 -18.77
N THR A 166 -9.03 8.75 -18.21
CA THR A 166 -9.11 9.04 -16.78
C THR A 166 -9.85 7.91 -16.05
N ALA A 167 -9.82 7.90 -14.72
CA ALA A 167 -10.63 6.97 -13.90
C ALA A 167 -12.14 7.01 -14.26
N LEU A 168 -12.67 8.17 -14.67
CA LEU A 168 -14.05 8.29 -15.15
C LEU A 168 -14.31 7.51 -16.45
N HIS A 169 -13.36 7.49 -17.38
CA HIS A 169 -13.48 6.70 -18.61
C HIS A 169 -13.57 5.20 -18.29
N ILE A 170 -12.75 4.73 -17.35
CA ILE A 170 -12.77 3.33 -16.88
C ILE A 170 -14.12 3.01 -16.22
N ALA A 171 -14.57 3.83 -15.27
CA ALA A 171 -15.84 3.63 -14.58
C ALA A 171 -17.03 3.62 -15.55
N ALA A 172 -17.03 4.50 -16.57
CA ALA A 172 -18.05 4.53 -17.60
C ALA A 172 -18.02 3.27 -18.48
N HIS A 173 -16.83 2.81 -18.88
CA HIS A 173 -16.66 1.58 -19.66
C HIS A 173 -17.16 0.35 -18.90
N CYS A 174 -16.91 0.27 -17.59
CA CYS A 174 -17.34 -0.83 -16.74
C CYS A 174 -18.80 -0.71 -16.24
N ASN A 175 -19.54 0.34 -16.63
CA ASN A 175 -20.90 0.62 -16.15
C ASN A 175 -21.00 0.79 -14.61
N HIS A 176 -20.00 1.41 -13.98
CA HIS A 176 -19.92 1.63 -12.54
C HIS A 176 -20.59 2.96 -12.13
N SER A 177 -21.91 2.98 -12.22
CA SER A 177 -22.73 4.17 -11.93
C SER A 177 -22.54 4.73 -10.52
N SER A 178 -22.17 3.87 -9.55
CA SER A 178 -22.03 4.23 -8.15
C SER A 178 -20.86 5.17 -7.84
N VAL A 179 -19.82 5.18 -8.68
CA VAL A 179 -18.63 6.06 -8.52
C VAL A 179 -18.58 7.20 -9.54
N THR A 180 -19.28 7.08 -10.68
CA THR A 180 -19.35 8.16 -11.70
C THR A 180 -19.83 9.49 -11.14
N GLY A 181 -20.78 9.47 -10.20
CA GLY A 181 -21.27 10.70 -9.56
C GLY A 181 -20.18 11.44 -8.80
N ASP A 182 -19.27 10.73 -8.12
CA ASP A 182 -18.19 11.35 -7.35
C ASP A 182 -17.12 11.94 -8.28
N TYR A 183 -16.79 11.27 -9.39
CA TYR A 183 -15.92 11.82 -10.43
C TYR A 183 -16.49 13.10 -11.08
N ILE A 184 -17.79 13.10 -11.41
CA ILE A 184 -18.47 14.24 -12.05
C ILE A 184 -18.58 15.45 -11.10
N LYS A 185 -18.81 15.22 -9.80
CA LYS A 185 -18.80 16.29 -8.80
C LYS A 185 -17.45 17.00 -8.77
N VAL A 186 -16.35 16.24 -8.86
CA VAL A 186 -15.00 16.81 -8.83
C VAL A 186 -14.70 17.61 -10.09
N SER A 187 -15.24 17.23 -11.25
CA SER A 187 -15.04 17.90 -12.54
C SER A 187 -15.73 19.27 -12.67
N GLY A 188 -16.41 19.76 -11.62
CA GLY A 188 -17.09 21.06 -11.62
C GLY A 188 -18.33 21.13 -12.52
N LEU A 189 -18.79 19.98 -13.04
CA LEU A 189 -19.93 19.91 -13.97
C LEU A 189 -21.29 19.89 -13.26
N LEU A 190 -21.33 19.59 -11.96
CA LEU A 190 -22.51 19.81 -11.14
C LEU A 190 -22.47 21.24 -10.59
N ARG A 191 -23.18 22.14 -11.29
CA ARG A 191 -23.63 23.40 -10.71
C ARG A 191 -24.39 23.07 -9.42
N SER A 192 -23.95 23.64 -8.31
CA SER A 192 -24.72 23.68 -7.07
C SER A 192 -26.12 24.21 -7.37
N GLY A 193 -27.11 23.30 -7.36
CA GLY A 193 -28.53 23.64 -7.27
C GLY A 193 -28.95 23.71 -5.82
#